data_AF-A0A1V4WEU5-F1
#
_entry.id   AF-A0A1V4WEU5-F1
#
_cell.length_a   1.000
_cell.length_b   1.000
_cell.length_c   1.000
_cell.angle_alpha   90.00
_cell.angle_beta   90.00
_cell.angle_gamma   90.00
#
_symmetry.space_group_name_H-M   'P 1'
#
loop_
_entity.id
_entity.type
_entity.pdbx_description
1 polymer ?
#
loop_
_entity_poly.entity_id
_entity_poly.type
_entity_poly.pdbx_seq_one_letter_code
_entity_poly.pdbx_strand_id
1 'polypeptide(L)'
;MYDPAKVETISGTVESVGTAVPMKGMYAAATLTVKTDKETIAVHLGPEWYIGRLDTKIAKGDAIEVKGSRVTFADKPAIIAAEVKKGDSVLALRDSAGIPVWSGWRR
;
A
#
# COMPACT_ATOMS: atom_id res chain seq x y z
N MET A 1 -5.65 5.74 -12.33
CA MET A 1 -5.30 4.77 -11.27
C MET A 1 -3.79 4.71 -11.25
N TYR A 2 -3.20 5.01 -10.09
CA TYR A 2 -1.87 5.61 -9.90
C TYR A 2 -1.64 6.87 -10.75
N ASP A 3 -1.55 8.00 -10.08
CA ASP A 3 -1.27 9.31 -10.65
C ASP A 3 0.09 9.78 -10.10
N PRO A 4 1.16 9.76 -10.91
CA PRO A 4 2.49 10.22 -10.50
C PRO A 4 2.49 11.69 -10.05
N ALA A 5 1.56 12.51 -10.56
CA ALA A 5 1.45 13.91 -10.20
C ALA A 5 0.84 14.11 -8.80
N LYS A 6 0.18 13.09 -8.26
CA LYS A 6 -0.43 13.08 -6.91
C LYS A 6 0.29 12.14 -5.94
N VAL A 7 1.57 11.88 -6.19
CA VAL A 7 2.39 11.12 -5.27
C VAL A 7 2.70 11.99 -4.06
N GLU A 8 2.25 11.52 -2.91
CA GLU A 8 2.55 12.12 -1.62
C GLU A 8 3.19 11.07 -0.70
N THR A 9 3.96 11.57 0.26
CA THR A 9 4.50 10.76 1.35
C THR A 9 3.70 11.07 2.61
N ILE A 10 3.09 10.04 3.17
CA ILE A 10 2.40 10.12 4.47
C ILE A 10 3.17 9.32 5.50
N SER A 11 3.23 9.83 6.72
CA SER A 11 3.74 9.09 7.88
C SER A 11 2.59 8.85 8.84
N GLY A 12 2.52 7.65 9.39
CA GLY A 12 1.46 7.31 10.33
C GLY A 12 1.63 5.94 10.94
N THR A 13 0.67 5.59 11.79
CA THR A 13 0.66 4.31 12.49
C THR A 13 -0.38 3.40 11.85
N VAL A 14 -0.03 2.14 11.66
CA VAL A 14 -0.95 1.14 11.13
C VAL A 14 -2.01 0.84 12.18
N GLU A 15 -3.25 1.18 11.88
CA GLU A 15 -4.41 0.91 12.74
C GLU A 15 -4.95 -0.50 12.52
N SER A 16 -4.95 -0.97 11.27
CA SER A 16 -5.33 -2.34 10.92
C SER A 16 -4.67 -2.79 9.61
N VAL A 17 -4.44 -4.09 9.51
CA VAL A 17 -4.02 -4.78 8.29
C VAL A 17 -5.21 -5.58 7.80
N GLY A 18 -5.55 -5.42 6.51
CA GLY A 18 -6.69 -6.07 5.89
C GLY A 18 -6.34 -6.64 4.53
N THR A 19 -7.27 -7.40 3.99
CA THR A 19 -7.22 -7.88 2.61
C THR A 19 -8.54 -7.52 1.93
N ALA A 20 -8.44 -6.88 0.77
CA ALA A 20 -9.58 -6.53 -0.06
C ALA A 20 -9.55 -7.38 -1.32
N VAL A 21 -10.62 -8.14 -1.58
CA VAL A 21 -10.77 -8.89 -2.83
C VAL A 21 -11.56 -8.01 -3.80
N PRO A 22 -10.95 -7.47 -4.87
CA PRO A 22 -11.64 -6.53 -5.77
C PRO A 22 -12.80 -7.19 -6.54
N MET A 23 -12.66 -8.48 -6.88
CA MET A 23 -13.68 -9.31 -7.52
C MET A 23 -13.55 -10.76 -7.09
N LYS A 24 -14.69 -11.47 -7.04
CA LYS A 24 -14.75 -12.91 -6.74
C LYS A 24 -13.91 -13.68 -7.78
N GLY A 25 -12.83 -14.32 -7.34
CA GLY A 25 -11.87 -15.04 -8.22
C GLY A 25 -10.56 -14.31 -8.50
N MET A 26 -10.42 -13.03 -8.12
CA MET A 26 -9.13 -12.33 -8.12
C MET A 26 -8.36 -12.60 -6.82
N TYR A 27 -7.03 -12.51 -6.91
CA TYR A 27 -6.18 -12.51 -5.73
C TYR A 27 -6.56 -11.36 -4.80
N ALA A 28 -6.64 -11.66 -3.51
CA ALA A 28 -6.81 -10.65 -2.48
C ALA A 28 -5.67 -9.63 -2.56
N ALA A 29 -6.00 -8.35 -2.43
CA ALA A 29 -5.05 -7.26 -2.31
C ALA A 29 -4.86 -6.93 -0.83
N ALA A 30 -3.62 -6.93 -0.35
CA ALA A 30 -3.28 -6.43 0.97
C ALA A 30 -3.53 -4.91 1.02
N THR A 31 -4.34 -4.52 2.00
CA THR A 31 -4.65 -3.13 2.33
C THR A 31 -4.25 -2.85 3.78
N LEU A 32 -3.80 -1.63 4.04
CA LEU A 32 -3.53 -1.14 5.38
C LEU A 32 -4.45 0.02 5.67
N THR A 33 -4.87 0.14 6.92
CA THR A 33 -5.49 1.36 7.42
C THR A 33 -4.43 2.11 8.21
N VAL A 34 -3.99 3.25 7.70
CA VAL A 34 -2.94 4.05 8.31
C VAL A 34 -3.57 5.30 8.92
N LYS A 35 -3.35 5.49 10.22
CA LYS A 35 -3.74 6.68 10.93
C LYS A 35 -2.60 7.68 10.91
N THR A 36 -2.83 8.79 10.23
CA THR A 36 -1.95 9.96 10.22
C THR A 36 -2.44 10.99 11.24
N ASP A 37 -1.69 12.07 11.43
CA ASP A 37 -2.09 13.16 12.33
C ASP A 37 -3.38 13.87 11.90
N LYS A 38 -3.71 13.81 10.59
CA LYS A 38 -4.86 14.51 10.00
C LYS A 38 -6.08 13.61 9.85
N GLU A 39 -5.85 12.38 9.41
CA GLU A 39 -6.92 11.45 9.04
C GLU A 39 -6.46 9.99 9.07
N THR A 40 -7.44 9.08 9.04
CA THR A 40 -7.22 7.67 8.79
C THR A 40 -7.50 7.37 7.32
N ILE A 41 -6.52 6.82 6.60
CA ILE A 41 -6.61 6.54 5.16
C ILE A 41 -6.27 5.09 4.83
N ALA A 42 -6.99 4.52 3.86
CA ALA A 42 -6.72 3.19 3.35
C ALA A 42 -5.57 3.22 2.34
N VAL A 43 -4.56 2.39 2.56
CA VAL A 43 -3.37 2.23 1.72
C VAL A 43 -3.41 0.87 1.05
N HIS A 44 -3.42 0.85 -0.28
CA HIS A 44 -3.32 -0.36 -1.08
C HIS A 44 -1.85 -0.68 -1.36
N LEU A 45 -1.36 -1.77 -0.78
CA LEU A 45 0.00 -2.23 -0.97
C LEU A 45 0.13 -2.98 -2.30
N GLY A 46 -0.75 -3.93 -2.56
CA GLY A 46 -0.63 -4.83 -3.70
C GLY A 46 -1.26 -6.19 -3.40
N PRO A 47 -0.95 -7.23 -4.19
CA PRO A 47 -1.46 -8.57 -3.96
C PRO A 47 -0.98 -9.12 -2.62
N GLU A 48 -1.89 -9.74 -1.85
CA GLU A 48 -1.59 -10.39 -0.58
C GLU A 48 -0.46 -11.43 -0.74
N TRP A 49 -0.49 -12.22 -1.82
CA TRP A 49 0.54 -13.23 -2.09
C TRP A 49 1.95 -12.64 -2.20
N TYR A 50 2.06 -11.40 -2.68
CA TYR A 50 3.34 -10.73 -2.84
C TYR A 50 3.80 -10.19 -1.49
N ILE A 51 2.92 -9.46 -0.80
CA ILE A 51 3.22 -8.88 0.51
C ILE A 51 3.55 -9.96 1.55
N GLY A 52 2.85 -11.09 1.53
CA GLY A 52 3.11 -12.21 2.44
C GLY A 52 4.45 -12.92 2.20
N ARG A 53 5.11 -12.69 1.06
CA ARG A 53 6.45 -13.23 0.75
C ARG A 53 7.58 -12.29 1.13
N LEU A 54 7.27 -11.05 1.49
CA LEU A 54 8.27 -10.07 1.92
C LEU A 54 8.63 -10.34 3.38
N ASP A 55 9.92 -10.24 3.71
CA ASP A 55 10.40 -10.43 5.09
C ASP A 55 9.85 -9.35 6.03
N THR A 56 9.63 -8.15 5.51
CA THR A 56 9.06 -7.03 6.27
C THR A 56 7.56 -7.24 6.48
N LYS A 57 7.21 -7.81 7.65
CA LYS A 57 5.82 -7.91 8.09
C LYS A 57 5.36 -6.59 8.70
N ILE A 58 4.25 -6.08 8.20
CA ILE A 58 3.57 -4.91 8.74
C ILE A 58 2.41 -5.40 9.61
N ALA A 59 2.31 -4.87 10.81
CA ALA A 59 1.31 -5.20 11.81
C ALA A 59 0.68 -3.94 12.40
N LYS A 60 -0.47 -4.11 13.06
CA LYS A 60 -1.11 -3.03 13.81
C LYS A 60 -0.16 -2.48 14.87
N GLY A 61 -0.06 -1.16 14.95
CA GLY A 61 0.82 -0.43 15.86
C GLY A 61 2.17 -0.05 15.28
N ASP A 62 2.52 -0.58 14.09
CA ASP A 62 3.77 -0.19 13.43
C ASP A 62 3.69 1.25 12.90
N ALA A 63 4.73 2.03 13.16
CA ALA A 63 4.96 3.30 12.50
C ALA A 63 5.56 3.06 11.12
N ILE A 64 4.89 3.54 10.09
CA ILE A 64 5.33 3.41 8.70
C ILE A 64 5.25 4.75 7.97
N GLU A 65 6.13 4.91 7.00
CA GLU A 65 6.09 5.99 6.03
C GLU A 65 5.70 5.38 4.68
N VAL A 66 4.60 5.86 4.10
CA VAL A 66 4.07 5.38 2.83
C VAL A 66 4.23 6.49 1.81
N LYS A 67 4.98 6.21 0.75
CA LYS A 67 5.03 7.04 -0.44
C LYS A 67 4.13 6.43 -1.50
N GLY A 68 3.11 7.16 -1.93
CA GLY A 68 2.12 6.62 -2.84
C GLY A 68 1.26 7.68 -3.50
N SER A 69 0.51 7.27 -4.51
CA SER A 69 -0.40 8.17 -5.21
C SER A 69 -1.74 8.21 -4.49
N ARG A 70 -2.17 9.42 -4.10
CA ARG A 70 -3.48 9.65 -3.52
C ARG A 70 -4.55 9.62 -4.61
N VAL A 71 -5.47 8.68 -4.51
CA VAL A 71 -6.57 8.47 -5.45
C VAL A 71 -7.91 8.41 -4.72
N THR A 72 -8.99 8.70 -5.44
CA THR A 72 -10.34 8.44 -4.93
C THR A 72 -10.83 7.12 -5.51
N PHE A 73 -11.14 6.16 -4.66
CA PHE A 73 -11.65 4.85 -5.04
C PHE A 73 -12.98 4.61 -4.33
N ALA A 74 -14.05 4.35 -5.12
CA ALA A 74 -15.42 4.19 -4.60
C ALA A 74 -15.84 5.34 -3.66
N ASP A 75 -15.66 6.59 -4.11
CA ASP A 75 -15.94 7.83 -3.37
C ASP A 75 -15.20 8.01 -2.04
N LYS A 76 -14.19 7.18 -1.78
CA LYS A 76 -13.33 7.27 -0.59
C LYS A 76 -11.88 7.57 -0.97
N PRO A 77 -11.17 8.38 -0.19
CA PRO A 77 -9.74 8.59 -0.40
C PRO A 77 -8.98 7.30 -0.07
N ALA A 78 -8.07 6.93 -0.97
CA ALA A 78 -7.18 5.80 -0.82
C ALA A 78 -5.80 6.15 -1.38
N ILE A 79 -4.75 5.55 -0.84
CA ILE A 79 -3.39 5.71 -1.34
C ILE A 79 -2.94 4.41 -1.99
N ILE A 80 -2.43 4.49 -3.20
CA ILE A 80 -1.74 3.38 -3.84
C ILE A 80 -0.27 3.50 -3.51
N ALA A 81 0.23 2.64 -2.62
CA ALA A 81 1.61 2.68 -2.16
C ALA A 81 2.58 2.33 -3.29
N ALA A 82 3.55 3.20 -3.57
CA ALA A 82 4.69 2.87 -4.40
C ALA A 82 5.85 2.35 -3.54
N GLU A 83 6.03 2.92 -2.35
CA GLU A 83 7.06 2.53 -1.40
C GLU A 83 6.51 2.59 0.02
N VAL A 84 6.89 1.64 0.86
CA VAL A 84 6.57 1.64 2.29
C VAL A 84 7.84 1.44 3.08
N LYS A 85 8.13 2.38 3.96
CA LYS A 85 9.25 2.32 4.89
C LYS A 85 8.75 2.01 6.29
N LYS A 86 9.36 1.02 6.93
CA LYS A 86 9.11 0.63 8.32
C LYS A 86 10.46 0.56 9.04
N GLY A 87 10.77 1.57 9.85
CA GLY A 87 12.10 1.71 10.44
C GLY A 87 13.18 1.79 9.36
N ASP A 88 14.12 0.85 9.38
CA ASP A 88 15.20 0.74 8.39
C ASP A 88 14.83 -0.10 7.15
N SER A 89 13.68 -0.79 7.18
CA SER A 89 13.21 -1.59 6.04
C SER A 89 12.46 -0.74 5.03
N VAL A 90 12.83 -0.84 3.76
CA VAL A 90 12.14 -0.17 2.64
C VAL A 90 11.56 -1.22 1.70
N LEU A 91 10.24 -1.18 1.53
CA LEU A 91 9.47 -2.04 0.64
C LEU A 91 9.11 -1.26 -0.63
N ALA A 92 9.85 -1.48 -1.70
CA ALA A 92 9.48 -0.97 -3.01
C ALA A 92 8.39 -1.86 -3.65
N LEU A 93 7.23 -1.28 -3.91
CA LEU A 93 6.05 -1.96 -4.44
C LEU A 93 5.76 -1.57 -5.90
N ARG A 94 5.97 -0.30 -6.25
CA ARG A 94 5.76 0.21 -7.62
C ARG A 94 6.89 1.15 -8.00
N ASP A 95 7.18 1.23 -9.29
CA ASP A 95 8.10 2.22 -9.81
C ASP A 95 7.44 3.62 -9.92
N SER A 96 8.20 4.61 -10.39
CA SER A 96 7.72 5.97 -10.61
C SER A 96 6.62 6.09 -11.67
N ALA A 97 6.48 5.09 -12.55
CA ALA A 97 5.39 5.01 -13.52
C ALA A 97 4.15 4.32 -12.94
N GLY A 98 4.19 3.88 -11.67
CA GLY A 98 3.11 3.14 -11.02
C GLY A 98 3.05 1.66 -11.42
N ILE A 99 4.06 1.18 -12.15
CA ILE A 99 4.15 -0.21 -12.57
C ILE A 99 4.54 -1.05 -11.34
N PRO A 100 3.73 -2.03 -10.96
CA PRO A 100 4.04 -2.86 -9.81
C PRO A 100 5.24 -3.75 -10.09
N VAL A 101 6.15 -3.87 -9.13
CA VAL A 101 7.36 -4.70 -9.26
C VAL A 101 7.03 -6.19 -9.46
N TRP A 102 5.84 -6.61 -9.01
CA TRP A 102 5.34 -7.96 -9.23
C TRP A 102 4.74 -8.20 -10.63
N SER A 103 4.54 -7.17 -11.46
CA SER A 103 4.02 -7.34 -12.82
C SER A 103 4.94 -8.19 -13.71
N GLY A 104 6.25 -8.12 -13.47
CA GLY A 104 7.26 -8.95 -14.12
C GLY A 104 7.70 -10.17 -13.32
N TRP A 105 7.10 -10.40 -12.14
CA TRP A 105 7.44 -11.53 -11.28
C TRP A 105 6.86 -12.81 -11.87
N ARG A 106 7.63 -13.38 -12.79
CA ARG A 106 7.26 -14.61 -13.49
C ARG A 106 7.14 -15.76 -12.49
N ARG A 107 6.14 -16.60 -12.79
CA ARG A 107 5.85 -17.88 -12.17
C ARG A 107 6.97 -18.88 -12.44
#